data_AF-A0A3M7LA39-F1
#
_entry.id   AF-A0A3M7LA39-F1
#
_cell.length_a   1.000
_cell.length_b   1.000
_cell.length_c   1.000
_cell.angle_alpha   90.00
_cell.angle_beta   90.00
_cell.angle_gamma   90.00
#
_symmetry.space_group_name_H-M   'P 1'
#
loop_
_entity.id
_entity.type
_entity.pdbx_description
1 polymer ?
#
loop_
_entity_poly.entity_id
_entity_poly.type
_entity_poly.pdbx_seq_one_letter_code
_entity_poly.pdbx_strand_id
1 'polypeptide(L)'
;MDTQTLDFWIGNFNTEEEFYEFVEEDEGFYMEEESDEKYISKFAESQNTIWLDYELVEYGFEGGNRTIYEKFSEYSFAEQWLPILINRINELNVNFDINSLILLNRGQIPNPVSVEDEEFSLVYIGGIEYYI
;
A
#
# COMPACT_ATOMS: atom_id res chain seq x y z
N MET A 1 -23.24 -1.52 -14.26
CA MET A 1 -21.84 -1.10 -14.06
C MET A 1 -21.50 -1.62 -12.70
N ASP A 2 -20.55 -2.54 -12.68
CA ASP A 2 -20.11 -3.17 -11.45
C ASP A 2 -19.05 -2.28 -10.82
N THR A 3 -18.96 -2.29 -9.49
CA THR A 3 -17.96 -1.53 -8.75
C THR A 3 -17.06 -2.46 -7.96
N GLN A 4 -15.83 -2.03 -7.75
CA GLN A 4 -14.88 -2.65 -6.84
C GLN A 4 -14.36 -1.59 -5.86
N THR A 5 -13.78 -2.03 -4.74
CA THR A 5 -13.18 -1.14 -3.76
C THR A 5 -11.73 -1.54 -3.55
N LEU A 6 -10.82 -0.57 -3.66
CA LEU A 6 -9.41 -0.73 -3.32
C LEU A 6 -9.17 -0.15 -1.94
N ASP A 7 -8.46 -0.87 -1.09
CA ASP A 7 -7.89 -0.35 0.15
C ASP A 7 -6.55 0.34 -0.15
N PHE A 8 -6.28 1.47 0.51
CA PHE A 8 -5.14 2.34 0.22
C PHE A 8 -4.26 2.55 1.44
N TRP A 9 -2.95 2.50 1.22
CA TRP A 9 -1.93 2.98 2.14
C TRP A 9 -1.04 3.98 1.42
N ILE A 10 -0.69 5.06 2.13
CA ILE A 10 0.34 6.00 1.69
C ILE A 10 1.47 6.01 2.70
N GLY A 11 2.71 6.18 2.23
CA GLY A 11 3.84 6.15 3.13
C GLY A 11 4.94 7.14 2.81
N ASN A 12 5.89 7.18 3.74
CA ASN A 12 7.18 7.85 3.62
C ASN A 12 8.27 6.88 4.08
N PHE A 13 9.09 6.43 3.14
CA PHE A 13 10.26 5.57 3.36
C PHE A 13 11.54 6.36 3.05
N ASN A 14 12.68 6.04 3.69
CA ASN A 14 13.90 6.82 3.44
C ASN A 14 14.46 6.56 2.05
N THR A 15 14.35 5.33 1.57
CA THR A 15 14.86 4.90 0.27
C THR A 15 13.84 4.04 -0.48
N GLU A 16 14.02 3.99 -1.80
CA GLU A 16 13.26 3.10 -2.68
C GLU A 16 13.53 1.63 -2.36
N GLU A 17 14.78 1.29 -2.02
CA GLU A 17 15.20 -0.06 -1.62
C GLU A 17 14.47 -0.52 -0.35
N GLU A 18 14.42 0.32 0.69
CA GLU A 18 13.66 0.03 1.93
C GLU A 18 12.17 -0.22 1.66
N PHE A 19 11.57 0.55 0.75
CA PHE A 19 10.17 0.36 0.38
C PHE A 19 9.96 -0.99 -0.32
N TYR A 20 10.80 -1.34 -1.29
CA TYR A 20 10.66 -2.62 -2.00
C TYR A 20 10.97 -3.81 -1.09
N GLU A 21 11.99 -3.75 -0.23
CA GLU A 21 12.21 -4.77 0.78
C GLU A 21 11.03 -4.93 1.76
N PHE A 22 10.25 -3.87 1.96
CA PHE A 22 9.07 -3.91 2.81
C PHE A 22 7.89 -4.57 2.11
N VAL A 23 7.63 -4.22 0.85
CA VAL A 23 6.44 -4.64 0.13
C VAL A 23 6.62 -5.92 -0.66
N GLU A 24 7.79 -6.25 -1.20
CA GLU A 24 7.98 -7.41 -2.09
C GLU A 24 7.86 -8.76 -1.39
N GLU A 25 7.54 -9.81 -2.17
CA GLU A 25 7.47 -11.18 -1.67
C GLU A 25 8.86 -11.69 -1.21
N ASP A 26 8.90 -12.37 -0.06
CA ASP A 26 10.03 -13.21 0.35
C ASP A 26 9.98 -14.51 -0.46
N GLU A 27 10.89 -14.68 -1.43
CA GLU A 27 11.02 -15.91 -2.22
C GLU A 27 11.20 -17.17 -1.36
N GLY A 28 11.79 -17.02 -0.17
CA GLY A 28 11.95 -18.08 0.81
C GLY A 28 10.63 -18.55 1.42
N PHE A 29 9.54 -17.81 1.28
CA PHE A 29 8.21 -18.20 1.76
C PHE A 29 7.78 -19.58 1.24
N TYR A 30 8.12 -19.88 -0.02
CA TYR A 30 7.74 -21.14 -0.67
C TYR A 30 8.72 -22.30 -0.46
N MET A 31 9.89 -22.05 0.15
CA MET A 31 10.96 -23.04 0.28
C MET A 31 10.98 -23.76 1.63
N GLU A 32 10.34 -23.22 2.66
CA GLU A 32 10.35 -23.78 4.00
C GLU A 32 9.14 -24.70 4.21
N GLU A 33 9.38 -25.97 4.55
CA GLU A 33 8.31 -26.90 4.94
C GLU A 33 7.68 -26.45 6.27
N GLU A 34 6.44 -25.96 6.20
CA GLU A 34 5.51 -25.74 7.31
C GLU A 34 6.03 -24.90 8.49
N SER A 35 6.24 -23.60 8.27
CA SER A 35 6.18 -22.61 9.35
C SER A 35 4.85 -21.86 9.28
N ASP A 36 3.95 -22.14 10.23
CA ASP A 36 2.68 -21.40 10.41
C ASP A 36 2.88 -19.92 10.79
N GLU A 37 4.13 -19.48 10.98
CA GLU A 37 4.49 -18.15 11.48
C GLU A 37 5.25 -17.29 10.45
N LYS A 38 5.46 -17.78 9.22
CA LYS A 38 6.16 -17.02 8.18
C LYS A 38 5.15 -16.18 7.37
N TYR A 39 5.45 -14.90 7.19
CA TYR A 39 4.67 -14.00 6.33
C TYR A 39 5.30 -13.90 4.94
N ILE A 40 4.47 -13.72 3.91
CA ILE A 40 4.95 -13.59 2.52
C ILE A 40 5.76 -12.31 2.29
N SER A 41 5.61 -11.29 3.13
CA SER A 41 6.38 -10.04 3.08
C SER A 41 6.30 -9.28 4.42
N LYS A 42 7.15 -8.27 4.61
CA LYS A 42 7.08 -7.39 5.79
C LYS A 42 5.78 -6.56 5.79
N PHE A 43 5.28 -6.18 4.62
CA PHE A 43 3.97 -5.54 4.50
C PHE A 43 2.87 -6.48 5.01
N ALA A 44 2.83 -7.72 4.53
CA ALA A 44 1.84 -8.71 4.95
C ALA A 44 1.92 -9.00 6.47
N GLU A 45 3.13 -9.10 7.02
CA GLU A 45 3.40 -9.16 8.46
C GLU A 45 2.81 -7.97 9.22
N SER A 46 3.07 -6.74 8.74
CA SER A 46 2.57 -5.52 9.37
C SER A 46 1.04 -5.44 9.42
N GLN A 47 0.37 -6.16 8.53
CA GLN A 47 -1.09 -6.27 8.42
C GLN A 47 -1.63 -7.57 9.06
N ASN A 48 -0.78 -8.33 9.76
CA ASN A 48 -1.07 -9.62 10.38
C ASN A 48 -1.79 -10.58 9.40
N THR A 49 -1.28 -10.65 8.17
CA THR A 49 -1.84 -11.42 7.07
C THR A 49 -0.73 -12.29 6.47
N ILE A 50 -0.81 -13.62 6.66
CA ILE A 50 0.27 -14.55 6.28
C ILE A 50 0.58 -14.51 4.78
N TRP A 51 -0.46 -14.43 3.94
CA TRP A 51 -0.36 -14.56 2.50
C TRP A 51 -1.21 -13.50 1.79
N LEU A 52 -0.68 -12.95 0.70
CA LEU A 52 -1.36 -12.04 -0.22
C LEU A 52 -1.11 -12.51 -1.66
N ASP A 53 -2.09 -12.28 -2.53
CA ASP A 53 -1.92 -12.47 -3.96
C ASP A 53 -1.27 -11.22 -4.57
N TYR A 54 0.04 -11.25 -4.81
CA TYR A 54 0.76 -10.09 -5.34
C TYR A 54 0.41 -9.72 -6.77
N GLU A 55 -0.27 -10.60 -7.52
CA GLU A 55 -0.87 -10.21 -8.80
C GLU A 55 -2.02 -9.19 -8.61
N LEU A 56 -2.54 -9.08 -7.38
CA LEU A 56 -3.62 -8.15 -6.99
C LEU A 56 -3.14 -6.99 -6.11
N VAL A 57 -1.83 -6.89 -5.84
CA VAL A 57 -1.23 -5.78 -5.09
C VAL A 57 -0.55 -4.85 -6.09
N GLU A 58 -0.99 -3.59 -6.14
CA GLU A 58 -0.31 -2.54 -6.89
C GLU A 58 0.40 -1.62 -5.90
N TYR A 59 1.68 -1.35 -6.14
CA TYR A 59 2.52 -0.57 -5.23
C TYR A 59 3.61 0.16 -5.99
N GLY A 60 4.15 1.23 -5.39
CA GLY A 60 5.32 1.89 -5.94
C GLY A 60 5.88 3.03 -5.09
N PHE A 61 7.15 3.33 -5.34
CA PHE A 61 7.89 4.41 -4.70
C PHE A 61 7.99 5.62 -5.64
N GLU A 62 7.34 6.71 -5.26
CA GLU A 62 7.27 7.95 -6.02
C GLU A 62 8.03 9.07 -5.30
N GLY A 63 9.35 8.89 -5.24
CA GLY A 63 10.27 9.87 -4.69
C GLY A 63 10.28 11.21 -5.44
N GLY A 64 11.03 12.15 -4.87
CA GLY A 64 11.26 13.48 -5.44
C GLY A 64 10.18 14.52 -5.12
N ASN A 65 10.44 15.75 -5.56
CA ASN A 65 9.60 16.92 -5.29
C ASN A 65 8.53 17.09 -6.37
N ARG A 66 7.54 16.19 -6.35
CA ARG A 66 6.35 16.19 -7.22
C ARG A 66 5.09 16.28 -6.37
N THR A 67 4.01 16.79 -6.93
CA THR A 67 2.69 16.75 -6.30
C THR A 67 2.16 15.32 -6.18
N ILE A 68 1.26 15.04 -5.24
CA ILE A 68 0.59 13.73 -5.12
C ILE A 68 -0.06 13.30 -6.43
N TYR A 69 -0.62 14.27 -7.17
CA TYR A 69 -1.24 13.98 -8.47
C TYR A 69 -0.21 13.47 -9.48
N GLU A 70 0.93 14.16 -9.62
CA GLU A 70 2.02 13.76 -10.54
C GLU A 70 2.73 12.45 -10.12
N LYS A 71 2.65 12.09 -8.84
CA LYS A 71 3.20 10.83 -8.33
C LYS A 71 2.31 9.65 -8.72
N PHE A 72 1.00 9.80 -8.60
CA PHE A 72 0.09 8.65 -8.63
C PHE A 72 -0.88 8.62 -9.82
N SER A 73 -0.77 9.53 -10.79
CA SER A 73 -1.68 9.61 -11.94
C SER A 73 -1.61 8.44 -12.91
N GLU A 74 -0.49 7.70 -12.93
CA GLU A 74 -0.24 6.61 -13.88
C GLU A 74 -0.71 5.23 -13.36
N TYR A 75 -1.18 5.16 -12.11
CA TYR A 75 -1.64 3.92 -11.49
C TYR A 75 -3.02 3.51 -12.04
N SER A 76 -3.34 2.23 -11.92
CA SER A 76 -4.57 1.67 -12.47
C SER A 76 -5.81 2.38 -11.91
N PHE A 77 -6.68 2.83 -12.81
CA PHE A 77 -7.92 3.56 -12.48
C PHE A 77 -7.70 4.88 -11.67
N ALA A 78 -6.48 5.45 -11.66
CA ALA A 78 -6.15 6.64 -10.87
C ALA A 78 -7.09 7.82 -11.10
N GLU A 79 -7.55 8.03 -12.33
CA GLU A 79 -8.51 9.09 -12.65
C GLU A 79 -9.80 9.05 -11.81
N GLN A 80 -10.19 7.87 -11.31
CA GLN A 80 -11.39 7.68 -10.49
C GLN A 80 -11.12 7.88 -9.00
N TRP A 81 -10.05 7.28 -8.46
CA TRP A 81 -9.80 7.27 -7.01
C TRP A 81 -8.88 8.38 -6.52
N LEU A 82 -7.98 8.92 -7.35
CA LEU A 82 -6.96 9.89 -6.94
C LEU A 82 -7.52 11.20 -6.36
N PRO A 83 -8.59 11.80 -6.93
CA PRO A 83 -9.21 12.97 -6.32
C PRO A 83 -9.77 12.69 -4.91
N ILE A 84 -10.28 11.49 -4.68
CA ILE A 84 -10.83 11.06 -3.39
C ILE A 84 -9.69 10.84 -2.40
N LEU A 85 -8.61 10.18 -2.83
CA LEU A 85 -7.41 9.96 -2.02
C LEU A 85 -6.82 11.28 -1.53
N ILE A 86 -6.63 12.27 -2.42
CA ILE A 86 -6.10 13.59 -2.08
C ILE A 86 -6.97 14.28 -1.02
N ASN A 87 -8.30 14.22 -1.15
CA ASN A 87 -9.20 14.80 -0.16
C ASN A 87 -9.01 14.15 1.22
N ARG A 88 -8.89 12.82 1.29
CA ARG A 88 -8.67 12.11 2.56
C ARG A 88 -7.31 12.42 3.18
N ILE A 89 -6.27 12.52 2.38
CA ILE A 89 -4.92 12.93 2.84
C ILE A 89 -4.99 14.29 3.53
N ASN A 90 -5.69 15.25 2.91
CA ASN A 90 -5.87 16.59 3.47
C ASN A 90 -6.69 16.58 4.77
N GLU A 91 -7.72 15.74 4.87
CA GLU A 91 -8.55 15.61 6.07
C GLU A 91 -7.78 14.98 7.25
N LEU A 92 -6.93 14.00 6.97
CA LEU A 92 -6.11 13.30 7.98
C LEU A 92 -4.93 14.13 8.49
N ASN A 93 -4.63 15.27 7.86
CA ASN A 93 -3.48 16.12 8.19
C ASN A 93 -2.15 15.36 8.24
N VAL A 94 -1.93 14.47 7.25
CA VAL A 94 -0.67 13.75 7.09
C VAL A 94 0.49 14.76 6.98
N ASN A 95 1.48 14.65 7.86
CA ASN A 95 2.51 15.66 8.09
C ASN A 95 3.91 15.25 7.58
N PHE A 96 3.98 14.23 6.73
CA PHE A 96 5.21 13.76 6.09
C PHE A 96 5.14 13.86 4.56
N ASP A 97 6.29 13.83 3.91
CA ASP A 97 6.40 13.84 2.45
C ASP A 97 6.01 12.48 1.88
N ILE A 98 4.78 12.34 1.38
CA ILE A 98 4.31 11.06 0.84
C ILE A 98 5.17 10.67 -0.38
N ASN A 99 5.79 9.50 -0.32
CA ASN A 99 6.63 8.95 -1.39
C ASN A 99 6.33 7.49 -1.73
N SER A 100 5.32 6.88 -1.13
CA SER A 100 4.89 5.53 -1.51
C SER A 100 3.38 5.35 -1.49
N LEU A 101 2.92 4.38 -2.27
CA LEU A 101 1.53 3.96 -2.39
C LEU A 101 1.49 2.43 -2.40
N ILE A 102 0.54 1.86 -1.66
CA ILE A 102 0.17 0.45 -1.75
C ILE A 102 -1.35 0.42 -1.86
N LEU A 103 -1.87 -0.33 -2.83
CA LEU A 103 -3.30 -0.54 -3.00
C LEU A 103 -3.60 -1.99 -3.42
N LEU A 104 -4.71 -2.50 -2.93
CA LEU A 104 -5.20 -3.84 -3.27
C LEU A 104 -6.70 -3.94 -3.03
N ASN A 105 -7.33 -4.97 -3.59
CA ASN A 105 -8.76 -5.17 -3.44
C ASN A 105 -9.17 -5.32 -1.97
N ARG A 106 -10.27 -4.65 -1.61
CA ARG A 106 -10.81 -4.68 -0.27
C ARG A 106 -11.16 -6.10 0.15
N GLY A 107 -10.77 -6.46 1.36
CA GLY A 107 -10.99 -7.78 1.95
C GLY A 107 -9.85 -8.76 1.76
N GLN A 108 -8.81 -8.41 1.00
CA GLN A 108 -7.55 -9.18 0.98
C GLN A 108 -6.83 -9.10 2.33
N ILE A 109 -6.80 -7.92 2.95
CA ILE A 109 -6.36 -7.73 4.33
C ILE A 109 -7.61 -7.63 5.23
N PRO A 110 -7.80 -8.55 6.20
CA PRO A 110 -9.01 -8.55 7.03
C PRO A 110 -9.15 -7.32 7.93
N ASN A 111 -8.04 -6.83 8.48
CA ASN A 111 -8.02 -5.68 9.40
C ASN A 111 -6.87 -4.73 9.01
N PRO A 112 -7.05 -3.90 7.95
CA PRO A 112 -6.06 -2.92 7.53
C PRO A 112 -5.67 -1.97 8.65
N VAL A 113 -4.37 -1.74 8.83
CA VAL A 113 -3.83 -0.84 9.86
C VAL A 113 -2.76 0.08 9.29
N SER A 114 -2.62 1.25 9.92
CA SER A 114 -1.45 2.11 9.79
C SER A 114 -0.29 1.56 10.62
N VAL A 115 0.93 1.78 10.15
CA VAL A 115 2.18 1.35 10.78
C VAL A 115 3.12 2.55 10.79
N GLU A 116 3.75 2.82 11.92
CA GLU A 116 4.69 3.92 12.08
C GLU A 116 5.81 3.45 13.02
N ASP A 117 7.05 3.63 12.59
CA ASP A 117 8.24 3.40 13.40
C ASP A 117 9.30 4.49 13.15
N GLU A 118 10.53 4.25 13.61
CA GLU A 118 11.63 5.22 13.46
C GLU A 118 12.16 5.31 12.02
N GLU A 119 11.89 4.32 11.17
CA GLU A 119 12.42 4.20 9.81
C GLU A 119 11.41 4.65 8.75
N PHE A 120 10.10 4.43 8.96
CA PHE A 120 9.08 4.83 8.00
C PHE A 120 7.71 5.12 8.64
N SER A 121 6.84 5.72 7.84
CA SER A 121 5.41 5.83 8.13
C SER A 121 4.59 5.23 6.99
N LEU A 122 3.55 4.47 7.32
CA LEU A 122 2.58 3.89 6.39
C LEU A 122 1.18 4.08 6.97
N VAL A 123 0.38 4.96 6.36
CA VAL A 123 -0.95 5.32 6.85
C VAL A 123 -2.01 4.68 5.98
N TYR A 124 -2.90 3.88 6.61
CA TYR A 124 -4.09 3.35 5.97
C TYR A 124 -5.13 4.47 5.78
N ILE A 125 -5.58 4.67 4.54
CA ILE A 125 -6.50 5.75 4.12
C ILE A 125 -7.94 5.25 3.96
N GLY A 126 -8.17 3.95 4.00
CA GLY A 126 -9.49 3.37 3.81
C GLY A 126 -9.82 3.02 2.35
N GLY A 127 -10.88 2.25 2.19
CA GLY A 127 -11.36 1.82 0.87
C GLY A 127 -11.90 2.97 0.00
N ILE A 128 -11.55 3.00 -1.29
CA ILE A 128 -12.13 3.89 -2.32
C ILE A 128 -12.75 3.04 -3.42
N GLU A 129 -13.99 3.36 -3.79
CA GLU A 129 -14.75 2.64 -4.81
C GLU A 129 -14.42 3.17 -6.22
N TYR A 130 -14.38 2.27 -7.20
CA TYR A 130 -14.21 2.59 -8.62
C TYR A 130 -15.07 1.67 -9.51
N TYR A 131 -15.33 2.10 -10.73
CA TYR A 131 -16.07 1.35 -11.74
C TYR A 131 -15.13 0.48 -12.57
N ILE A 132 -15.55 -0.77 -12.82
CA ILE A 132 -14.92 -1.72 -13.73
C ILE A 132 -15.64 -1.82 -15.09
#